data_AF-A0A2E8A0Q6-F1
#
_entry.id   AF-A0A2E8A0Q6-F1
#
_cell.length_a   1.000
_cell.length_b   1.000
_cell.length_c   1.000
_cell.angle_alpha   90.00
_cell.angle_beta   90.00
_cell.angle_gamma   90.00
#
_symmetry.space_group_name_H-M   'P 1'
#
loop_
_entity.id
_entity.type
_entity.pdbx_description
1 polymer ?
#
loop_
_entity_poly.entity_id
_entity_poly.type
_entity_poly.pdbx_seq_one_letter_code
_entity_poly.pdbx_strand_id
1 'polypeptide(L)' 'LLINGILLGGAHFLIIEALRLGEASAVVPYKYTGLVWGVLLGLVVWGDVPSPWVIGGAILIAISGLSLLRDAQR' A
#
# COMPACT_ATOMS: atom_id res chain seq x y z
N LEU A 1 3.93 23.24 -0.67
CA LEU A 1 3.30 23.10 -2.00
C LEU A 1 4.23 22.44 -3.03
N LEU A 2 5.43 22.96 -3.28
CA LEU A 2 6.38 22.37 -4.24
C LEU A 2 6.78 20.91 -3.93
N ILE A 3 7.10 20.62 -2.66
CA ILE A 3 7.48 19.26 -2.22
C ILE A 3 6.34 18.25 -2.46
N ASN A 4 5.10 18.64 -2.11
CA ASN A 4 3.92 17.81 -2.33
C ASN A 4 3.69 17.54 -3.82
N GLY A 5 3.89 18.54 -4.68
CA GLY A 5 3.77 18.39 -6.13
C GLY A 5 4.80 17.42 -6.71
N ILE A 6 6.06 17.51 -6.28
CA ILE A 6 7.13 16.61 -6.72
C ILE A 6 6.84 15.17 -6.27
N LEU A 7 6.42 14.98 -5.02
CA LEU A 7 6.11 13.66 -4.48
C LEU A 7 4.90 13.03 -5.17
N LEU A 8 3.79 13.75 -5.33
CA LEU A 8 2.60 13.23 -6.01
C LEU A 8 2.88 12.93 -7.49
N GLY A 9 3.56 13.85 -8.18
CA GLY A 9 3.91 13.69 -9.59
C GLY A 9 4.83 12.49 -9.82
N GLY A 10 5.87 12.35 -9.00
CA GLY A 10 6.76 11.18 -9.03
C GLY A 10 6.03 9.87 -8.74
N ALA A 11 5.15 9.85 -7.74
CA ALA A 11 4.35 8.66 -7.42
C ALA A 11 3.44 8.25 -8.58
N HIS A 12 2.77 9.20 -9.24
CA HIS A 12 1.92 8.91 -10.40
C HIS A 12 2.72 8.38 -11.59
N PHE A 13 3.88 8.99 -11.87
CA PHE A 13 4.76 8.54 -12.93
C PHE A 13 5.20 7.08 -12.71
N LEU A 14 5.64 6.75 -11.48
CA LEU A 14 6.04 5.39 -11.13
C LEU A 14 4.90 4.38 -11.23
N ILE A 15 3.67 4.76 -10.86
CA ILE A 15 2.49 3.89 -11.00
C ILE A 15 2.18 3.61 -12.48
N ILE A 16 2.24 4.64 -13.33
CA ILE A 16 2.01 4.49 -14.77
C ILE A 16 3.07 3.57 -15.38
N GLU A 17 4.34 3.72 -14.99
CA GLU A 17 5.41 2.85 -15.46
C GLU A 17 5.25 1.41 -14.97
N ALA A 18 4.87 1.21 -13.70
CA ALA A 18 4.61 -0.11 -13.13
C ALA A 18 3.47 -0.84 -13.87
N LEU A 19 2.40 -0.12 -14.22
CA LEU A 19 1.29 -0.65 -15.04
C LEU A 19 1.71 -0.94 -16.49
N ARG A 20 2.75 -0.28 -17.00
CA ARG A 20 3.29 -0.51 -18.34
C ARG A 20 4.21 -1.72 -18.41
N LEU A 21 4.91 -2.03 -17.32
CA LEU A 21 5.90 -3.11 -17.22
C LEU A 21 5.34 -4.42 -16.66
N GLY A 22 4.26 -4.39 -15.89
CA GLY A 22 3.66 -5.57 -15.26
C GLY A 22 2.15 -5.59 -15.35
N GLU A 23 1.55 -6.77 -15.11
CA GLU A 23 0.10 -6.93 -15.09
C GLU A 23 -0.55 -6.08 -14.01
N ALA A 24 -1.72 -5.51 -14.32
CA ALA A 24 -2.46 -4.67 -13.38
C ALA A 24 -2.76 -5.38 -12.04
N SER A 25 -2.88 -6.72 -12.06
CA SER A 25 -3.03 -7.59 -10.88
C SER A 25 -1.90 -7.42 -9.87
N ALA A 26 -0.65 -7.22 -10.33
CA ALA A 26 0.52 -6.99 -9.48
C ALA A 26 0.56 -5.57 -8.89
N VAL A 27 -0.04 -4.58 -9.57
CA VAL A 27 0.00 -3.17 -9.15
C VAL A 27 -1.18 -2.79 -8.25
N VAL A 28 -2.34 -3.45 -8.39
CA VAL A 28 -3.53 -3.19 -7.56
C VAL A 28 -3.26 -3.25 -6.05
N PRO A 29 -2.46 -4.20 -5.52
CA PRO A 29 -2.20 -4.29 -4.09
C PRO A 29 -1.37 -3.15 -3.51
N TYR A 30 -0.69 -2.38 -4.36
CA TYR A 30 0.00 -1.16 -3.95
C TYR A 30 -0.96 -0.12 -3.36
N LYS A 31 -2.26 -0.16 -3.71
CA LYS A 31 -3.25 0.72 -3.09
C LYS A 31 -3.57 0.33 -1.65
N TYR A 32 -3.43 -0.95 -1.30
CA TYR A 32 -3.74 -1.45 0.05
C TYR A 32 -2.56 -1.28 1.03
N THR A 33 -1.32 -1.14 0.55
CA THR A 33 -0.18 -0.80 1.42
C THR A 33 -0.32 0.57 2.06
N GLY A 34 -1.04 1.50 1.41
CA GLY A 34 -1.39 2.80 1.98
C GLY A 34 -2.23 2.69 3.26
N LEU A 35 -3.11 1.68 3.36
CA LEU A 35 -3.88 1.43 4.59
C LEU A 35 -2.98 0.98 5.74
N VAL A 36 -2.02 0.10 5.45
CA VAL A 36 -1.04 -0.38 6.44
C VAL A 36 -0.21 0.78 6.98
N TRP A 37 0.31 1.63 6.09
CA TRP A 37 1.03 2.84 6.48
C TRP A 37 0.16 3.83 7.24
N GLY A 38 -1.12 3.98 6.88
CA GLY A 38 -2.07 4.83 7.62
C GLY A 38 -2.24 4.38 9.07
N VAL A 39 -2.38 3.07 9.31
CA VAL A 39 -2.48 2.51 10.67
C VAL A 39 -1.17 2.67 11.43
N LEU A 40 -0.03 2.36 10.79
CA LEU A 40 1.29 2.50 11.40
C LEU A 40 1.60 3.95 11.78
N LEU A 41 1.36 4.90 10.88
CA LEU A 41 1.55 6.32 11.15
C LEU A 41 0.55 6.83 12.19
N GLY A 42 -0.69 6.34 12.16
CA GLY A 42 -1.70 6.53 13.21
C GLY A 42 -1.16 6.20 14.60
N LEU A 43 -0.61 5.00 14.73
CA LEU A 43 -0.02 4.52 15.98
C LEU A 43 1.25 5.29 16.37
N VAL A 44 2.17 5.53 15.43
CA VAL A 44 3.50 6.13 15.73
C VAL A 44 3.40 7.63 16.03
N VAL A 45 2.57 8.36 15.28
CA VAL A 45 2.50 9.82 15.38
C VAL A 45 1.48 10.26 16.44
N TRP A 46 0.35 9.55 16.55
CA TRP A 46 -0.75 9.92 17.46
C TRP A 46 -0.94 8.97 18.63
N GLY A 47 -0.25 7.83 18.68
CA GLY A 47 -0.43 6.82 19.74
C GLY A 47 -1.76 6.07 19.63
N ASP A 48 -2.43 6.17 18.49
CA ASP A 48 -3.79 5.67 18.33
C ASP A 48 -3.77 4.14 18.18
N VAL A 49 -4.13 3.44 19.26
CA VAL A 49 -4.03 1.98 19.33
C VAL A 49 -5.09 1.35 18.41
N PRO A 50 -4.69 0.53 17.43
CA PRO A 50 -5.63 -0.07 16.49
C PRO A 50 -6.65 -0.93 17.22
N SER A 51 -7.95 -0.72 16.95
CA SER A 51 -8.98 -1.59 17.49
C SER A 51 -8.84 -3.01 16.93
N PRO A 52 -9.44 -4.03 17.58
CA PRO A 52 -9.41 -5.42 17.10
C PRO A 52 -9.86 -5.58 15.63
N TRP A 53 -10.77 -4.72 15.17
CA TRP A 53 -11.22 -4.70 13.77
C TRP A 53 -10.13 -4.22 12.81
N VAL A 54 -9.31 -3.25 13.22
CA VAL A 54 -8.18 -2.76 12.44
C VAL A 54 -7.09 -3.82 12.36
N ILE A 55 -6.84 -4.56 13.45
CA ILE A 55 -5.91 -5.69 13.46
C ILE A 55 -6.39 -6.79 12.51
N GLY A 56 -7.68 -7.12 12.54
CA GLY A 56 -8.27 -8.08 11.59
C GLY A 56 -8.10 -7.65 10.13
N GLY A 57 -8.34 -6.37 9.83
CA GLY A 57 -8.10 -5.79 8.50
C GLY A 57 -6.63 -5.82 8.10
N ALA A 58 -5.70 -5.50 9.01
CA ALA A 58 -4.26 -5.54 8.76
C ALA A 58 -3.77 -6.96 8.43
N ILE A 59 -4.27 -7.98 9.12
CA ILE A 59 -3.97 -9.39 8.82
C ILE A 59 -4.49 -9.77 7.43
N LEU A 60 -5.72 -9.36 7.08
CA LEU A 60 -6.30 -9.62 5.76
C LEU A 60 -5.46 -9.00 4.63
N ILE A 61 -5.00 -7.76 4.82
CA ILE A 61 -4.12 -7.06 3.86
C ILE A 61 -2.75 -7.75 3.78
N ALA A 62 -2.18 -8.18 4.92
CA ALA A 62 -0.92 -8.91 4.93
C ALA A 62 -1.02 -10.23 4.14
N ILE A 63 -2.14 -10.96 4.29
CA ILE A 63 -2.40 -12.19 3.55
C ILE A 63 -2.56 -11.90 2.05
N SER A 64 -3.29 -10.83 1.66
CA SER A 64 -3.45 -10.47 0.25
C SER A 64 -2.12 -10.07 -0.42
N GLY A 65 -1.26 -9.37 0.31
CA GLY A 65 0.11 -9.06 -0.13
C GLY A 65 0.96 -10.31 -0.33
N LEU A 66 0.85 -11.28 0.60
CA LEU A 66 1.58 -12.55 0.51
C LEU A 66 1.07 -13.44 -0.63
N SER A 67 -0.24 -13.48 -0.86
CA SER A 67 -0.82 -14.23 -1.99
C SER A 67 -0.39 -13.64 -3.33
N LEU A 68 -0.25 -12.32 -3.43
CA LEU A 68 0.24 -11.68 -4.66
C LEU A 68 1.70 -12.04 -4.94
N LEU A 69 2.57 -12.01 -3.92
CA LEU A 69 3.97 -12.41 -4.07
C LEU A 69 4.09 -13.86 -4.57
N ARG A 70 3.17 -14.73 -4.16
CA ARG A 70 3.10 -16.12 -4.63
C ARG A 70 2.60 -16.24 -6.06
N ASP A 71 1.62 -15.43 -6.46
CA ASP A 71 1.09 -15.44 -7.83
C ASP A 71 2.11 -14.86 -8.83
N ALA A 72 2.86 -13.82 -8.45
CA ALA A 72 3.93 -13.25 -9.26
C ALA A 72 5.16 -14.17 -9.44
N GLN A 73 5.21 -15.30 -8.72
CA GLN A 73 6.24 -16.34 -8.86
C GLN A 73 5.80 -17.51 -9.77
N ARG A 74 4.56 -17.51 -10.26
CA ARG A 74 4.05 -18.46 -11.27
C ARG A 74 4.05 -17.85 -12.66
#